data_AF-A0A4Q2ZRQ2-F1
#
_entry.id   AF-A0A4Q2ZRQ2-F1
#
_cell.length_a   1.000
_cell.length_b   1.000
_cell.length_c   1.000
_cell.angle_alpha   90.00
_cell.angle_beta   90.00
_cell.angle_gamma   90.00
#
_symmetry.space_group_name_H-M   'P 1'
#
loop_
_entity.id
_entity.type
_entity.pdbx_description
1 polymer ?
#
loop_
_entity_poly.entity_id
_entity_poly.type
_entity_poly.pdbx_seq_one_letter_code
_entity_poly.pdbx_strand_id
1 'polypeptide(L)'
;MALARDWNRLWQRAAALLLPMLLLGACTVTMVPAYDEQIDSGLTSLYGDTSAFVDRMVAAAGMPAGSYAANTGFYDDADGRVAALVVRAEAHRVLKNCPTSKVVNAALSLAAIPADLRGQIGNLPQDDCQVVLMRLVQSGFKRMRTVHQIQGDAGFPPAAQGQFIEGGVGAQLRAAITVEIAKRATR
;
A
#
# COMPACT_ATOMS: atom_id res chain seq x y z
N MET A 1 64.71 3.02 23.09
CA MET A 1 64.14 2.55 21.80
C MET A 1 63.04 1.47 21.91
N ALA A 2 62.86 0.77 23.05
CA ALA A 2 61.79 -0.24 23.20
C ALA A 2 60.37 0.36 23.33
N LEU A 3 60.22 1.43 24.14
CA LEU A 3 58.95 2.13 24.37
C LEU A 3 58.22 2.62 23.10
N ALA A 4 58.96 3.09 22.09
CA ALA A 4 58.38 3.56 20.84
C ALA A 4 57.80 2.43 19.96
N ARG A 5 58.31 1.20 20.13
CA ARG A 5 57.90 0.03 19.34
C ARG A 5 56.59 -0.57 19.88
N ASP A 6 56.41 -0.53 21.19
CA ASP A 6 55.19 -1.00 21.86
C ASP A 6 54.02 -0.02 21.67
N TRP A 7 54.31 1.29 21.60
CA TRP A 7 53.32 2.32 21.26
C TRP A 7 52.71 2.11 19.86
N ASN A 8 53.54 1.85 18.85
CA ASN A 8 53.04 1.57 17.48
C ASN A 8 52.20 0.30 17.40
N ARG A 9 52.53 -0.75 18.19
CA ARG A 9 51.74 -2.00 18.22
C ARG A 9 50.39 -1.81 18.91
N LEU A 10 50.32 -0.99 19.96
CA LEU A 10 49.06 -0.63 20.62
C LEU A 10 48.17 0.19 19.69
N TRP A 11 48.73 1.17 18.98
CA TRP A 11 48.00 1.97 17.99
C TRP A 11 47.49 1.14 16.80
N GLN A 12 48.31 0.22 16.28
CA GLN A 12 47.88 -0.69 15.21
C GLN A 12 46.73 -1.61 15.64
N ARG A 13 46.74 -2.10 16.89
CA ARG A 13 45.65 -2.92 17.45
C ARG A 13 44.38 -2.10 17.71
N ALA A 14 44.53 -0.87 18.21
CA ALA A 14 43.40 0.04 18.43
C ALA A 14 42.75 0.45 17.10
N ALA A 15 43.56 0.78 16.08
CA ALA A 15 43.07 1.09 14.74
C ALA A 15 42.37 -0.10 14.08
N ALA A 16 42.90 -1.32 14.24
CA ALA A 16 42.29 -2.55 13.72
C ALA A 16 40.93 -2.87 14.36
N LEU A 17 40.68 -2.44 15.61
CA LEU A 17 39.38 -2.58 16.29
C LEU A 17 38.41 -1.43 15.99
N LEU A 18 38.91 -0.21 15.85
CA LEU A 18 38.08 0.98 15.57
C LEU A 18 37.58 1.02 14.13
N LEU A 19 38.37 0.55 13.16
CA LEU A 19 38.01 0.54 11.74
C LEU A 19 36.72 -0.25 11.44
N PRO A 20 36.52 -1.50 11.91
CA PRO A 20 35.27 -2.22 11.69
C PRO A 20 34.08 -1.59 12.44
N MET A 21 34.28 -0.99 13.62
CA MET A 21 33.21 -0.24 14.30
C MET A 21 32.77 0.98 13.50
N LEU A 22 33.71 1.71 12.90
CA LEU A 22 33.38 2.85 12.02
C LEU A 22 32.65 2.40 10.74
N LEU A 23 33.07 1.28 10.16
CA LEU A 23 32.45 0.72 8.95
C LEU A 23 31.03 0.19 9.21
N LEU A 24 30.75 -0.35 10.39
CA LEU A 24 29.42 -0.83 10.76
C LEU A 24 28.45 0.30 11.13
N GLY A 25 28.96 1.44 11.61
CA GLY A 25 28.13 2.62 11.94
C GLY A 25 27.61 3.39 10.72
N ALA A 26 28.13 3.13 9.52
CA ALA A 26 27.74 3.85 8.30
C ALA A 26 26.51 3.26 7.59
N CYS A 27 26.06 2.06 7.97
CA CYS A 27 24.88 1.44 7.38
C CYS A 27 23.60 1.99 8.02
N THR A 28 23.04 3.04 7.43
CA THR A 28 21.70 3.52 7.81
C THR A 28 20.66 2.54 7.26
N VAL A 29 20.06 1.73 8.14
CA VAL A 29 19.01 0.79 7.74
C VAL A 29 17.69 1.54 7.62
N THR A 30 17.18 1.65 6.40
CA THR A 30 15.85 2.22 6.13
C THR A 30 14.80 1.10 6.16
N MET A 31 13.88 1.17 7.12
CA MET A 31 12.78 0.20 7.24
C MET A 31 11.51 0.65 6.51
N VAL A 32 11.49 1.90 6.05
CA VAL A 32 10.35 2.53 5.38
C VAL A 32 10.87 3.21 4.11
N PRO A 33 10.20 3.05 2.96
CA PRO A 33 10.60 3.73 1.75
C PRO A 33 10.43 5.24 1.90
N ALA A 34 11.26 6.00 1.18
CA ALA A 34 11.20 7.46 1.21
C ALA A 34 9.83 7.97 0.75
N TYR A 35 9.39 9.11 1.31
CA TYR A 35 8.18 9.79 0.83
C TYR A 35 8.28 10.10 -0.65
N ASP A 36 7.21 9.84 -1.38
CA ASP A 36 7.06 10.13 -2.79
C ASP A 36 5.80 10.98 -3.04
N GLU A 37 6.01 12.21 -3.52
CA GLU A 37 4.94 13.20 -3.71
C GLU A 37 3.94 12.78 -4.80
N GLN A 38 4.38 12.05 -5.82
CA GLN A 38 3.50 11.58 -6.88
C GLN A 38 2.62 10.41 -6.38
N ILE A 39 3.10 9.61 -5.43
CA ILE A 39 2.28 8.60 -4.77
C ILE A 39 1.21 9.28 -3.89
N ASP A 40 1.60 10.25 -3.07
CA ASP A 40 0.69 10.98 -2.18
C ASP A 40 -0.40 11.75 -2.96
N SER A 41 0.01 12.57 -3.93
CA SER A 41 -0.92 13.32 -4.78
C SER A 41 -1.79 12.39 -5.63
N GLY A 42 -1.22 11.32 -6.17
CA GLY A 42 -1.94 10.32 -6.96
C GLY A 42 -3.03 9.61 -6.15
N LEU A 43 -2.71 9.18 -4.92
CA LEU A 43 -3.68 8.58 -4.00
C LEU A 43 -4.77 9.56 -3.58
N THR A 44 -4.39 10.80 -3.27
CA THR A 44 -5.34 11.85 -2.83
C THR A 44 -6.33 12.20 -3.93
N SER A 45 -5.83 12.37 -5.16
CA SER A 45 -6.69 12.59 -6.33
C SER A 45 -7.59 11.39 -6.58
N LEU A 46 -7.05 10.17 -6.52
CA LEU A 46 -7.82 8.95 -6.73
C LEU A 46 -8.91 8.76 -5.67
N TYR A 47 -8.66 9.14 -4.41
CA TYR A 47 -9.69 9.19 -3.36
C TYR A 47 -10.81 10.16 -3.71
N GLY A 48 -10.49 11.39 -4.09
CA GLY A 48 -11.48 12.39 -4.48
C GLY A 48 -12.35 11.93 -5.66
N ASP A 49 -11.71 11.37 -6.70
CA ASP A 49 -12.41 10.86 -7.89
C ASP A 49 -13.31 9.67 -7.54
N THR A 50 -12.86 8.79 -6.64
CA THR A 50 -13.62 7.63 -6.18
C THR A 50 -14.83 8.05 -5.36
N SER A 51 -14.67 8.98 -4.43
CA SER A 51 -15.79 9.54 -3.65
C SER A 51 -16.84 10.15 -4.58
N ALA A 52 -16.41 11.02 -5.49
CA ALA A 52 -17.32 11.64 -6.45
C ALA A 52 -17.99 10.62 -7.37
N PHE A 53 -17.28 9.56 -7.77
CA PHE A 53 -17.84 8.47 -8.55
C PHE A 53 -18.93 7.73 -7.79
N VAL A 54 -18.66 7.29 -6.55
CA VAL A 54 -19.63 6.58 -5.72
C VAL A 54 -20.88 7.44 -5.48
N ASP A 55 -20.71 8.73 -5.18
CA ASP A 55 -21.82 9.66 -4.97
C ASP A 55 -22.70 9.78 -6.22
N ARG A 56 -22.08 9.89 -7.41
CA ARG A 56 -22.82 9.90 -8.69
C ARG A 56 -23.56 8.59 -8.93
N MET A 57 -22.96 7.45 -8.62
CA MET A 57 -23.60 6.13 -8.81
C MET A 57 -24.77 5.90 -7.87
N VAL A 58 -24.68 6.44 -6.64
CA VAL A 58 -25.80 6.43 -5.69
C VAL A 58 -26.92 7.38 -6.16
N ALA A 59 -26.57 8.58 -6.63
CA ALA A 59 -27.55 9.53 -7.14
C ALA A 59 -28.27 9.02 -8.41
N ALA A 60 -27.58 8.24 -9.23
CA ALA A 60 -28.11 7.63 -10.45
C ALA A 60 -28.70 6.21 -10.23
N ALA A 61 -28.93 5.81 -8.98
CA ALA A 61 -29.46 4.48 -8.67
C ALA A 61 -30.81 4.24 -9.36
N GLY A 62 -30.94 3.09 -10.02
CA GLY A 62 -32.12 2.72 -10.81
C GLY A 62 -32.28 3.47 -12.14
N MET A 63 -31.31 4.30 -12.54
CA MET A 63 -31.30 5.00 -13.82
C MET A 63 -30.27 4.39 -14.78
N PRO A 64 -30.47 4.46 -16.12
CA PRO A 64 -29.49 3.96 -17.09
C PRO A 64 -28.09 4.57 -16.93
N ALA A 65 -28.01 5.82 -16.45
CA ALA A 65 -26.75 6.51 -16.16
C ALA A 65 -25.96 5.88 -15.00
N GLY A 66 -26.64 5.16 -14.10
CA GLY A 66 -26.03 4.39 -13.02
C GLY A 66 -25.65 2.97 -13.44
N SER A 67 -25.91 2.54 -14.68
CA SER A 67 -25.57 1.18 -15.11
C SER A 67 -24.06 0.97 -15.17
N TYR A 68 -23.62 -0.27 -14.93
CA TYR A 68 -22.21 -0.63 -15.08
C TYR A 68 -21.68 -0.34 -16.50
N ALA A 69 -22.49 -0.63 -17.53
CA ALA A 69 -22.10 -0.44 -18.93
C ALA A 69 -21.77 1.03 -19.27
N ALA A 70 -22.47 1.99 -18.65
CA ALA A 70 -22.22 3.41 -18.85
C ALA A 70 -20.97 3.94 -18.09
N ASN A 71 -20.41 3.14 -17.18
CA ASN A 71 -19.41 3.60 -16.21
C ASN A 71 -18.11 2.77 -16.23
N THR A 72 -17.89 1.96 -17.25
CA THR A 72 -16.66 1.15 -17.41
C THR A 72 -15.40 1.99 -17.44
N GLY A 73 -15.45 3.16 -18.08
CA GLY A 73 -14.31 4.06 -18.23
C GLY A 73 -13.68 4.51 -16.90
N PHE A 74 -14.49 4.68 -15.85
CA PHE A 74 -13.96 4.99 -14.52
C PHE A 74 -13.06 3.86 -13.98
N TYR A 75 -13.47 2.60 -14.16
CA TYR A 75 -12.70 1.46 -13.67
C TYR A 75 -11.42 1.24 -14.45
N ASP A 76 -11.45 1.48 -15.75
CA ASP A 76 -10.27 1.34 -16.61
C ASP A 76 -9.25 2.46 -16.31
N ASP A 77 -9.71 3.70 -16.08
CA ASP A 77 -8.86 4.81 -15.59
C ASP A 77 -8.26 4.51 -14.21
N ALA A 78 -9.11 4.10 -13.25
CA ALA A 78 -8.67 3.81 -11.89
C ALA A 78 -7.65 2.66 -11.85
N ASP A 79 -7.84 1.58 -12.61
CA ASP A 79 -6.86 0.48 -12.67
C ASP A 79 -5.54 0.93 -13.28
N GLY A 80 -5.57 1.72 -14.36
CA GLY A 80 -4.36 2.31 -14.96
C GLY A 80 -3.59 3.21 -14.00
N ARG A 81 -4.28 4.07 -13.26
CA ARG A 81 -3.68 4.96 -12.26
C ARG A 81 -3.09 4.19 -11.09
N VAL A 82 -3.81 3.21 -10.56
CA VAL A 82 -3.26 2.37 -9.47
C VAL A 82 -2.09 1.54 -9.96
N ALA A 83 -2.12 1.01 -11.19
CA ALA A 83 -0.98 0.28 -11.76
C ALA A 83 0.28 1.17 -11.85
N ALA A 84 0.14 2.42 -12.25
CA ALA A 84 1.25 3.38 -12.23
C ALA A 84 1.80 3.62 -10.81
N LEU A 85 0.91 3.74 -9.82
CA LEU A 85 1.30 3.85 -8.40
C LEU A 85 2.01 2.59 -7.88
N VAL A 86 1.57 1.41 -8.29
CA VAL A 86 2.24 0.13 -7.96
C VAL A 86 3.66 0.11 -8.52
N VAL A 87 3.86 0.43 -9.81
CA VAL A 87 5.19 0.46 -10.43
C VAL A 87 6.10 1.45 -9.70
N ARG A 88 5.56 2.61 -9.30
CA ARG A 88 6.32 3.61 -8.56
C ARG A 88 6.70 3.12 -7.16
N ALA A 89 5.78 2.50 -6.44
CA ALA A 89 6.07 1.86 -5.16
C ALA A 89 7.12 0.73 -5.32
N GLU A 90 7.07 -0.02 -6.41
CA GLU A 90 8.03 -1.07 -6.72
C GLU A 90 9.44 -0.52 -6.97
N ALA A 91 9.56 0.64 -7.60
CA ALA A 91 10.83 1.34 -7.80
C ALA A 91 11.46 1.85 -6.48
N HIS A 92 10.64 2.08 -5.45
CA HIS A 92 11.07 2.57 -4.15
C HIS A 92 11.16 1.49 -3.06
N ARG A 93 11.08 0.20 -3.43
CA ARG A 93 11.14 -0.91 -2.46
C ARG A 93 12.40 -0.88 -1.60
N VAL A 94 12.21 -0.96 -0.30
CA VAL A 94 13.31 -1.07 0.68
C VAL A 94 13.31 -2.44 1.36
N LEU A 95 12.15 -3.10 1.42
CA LEU A 95 11.99 -4.45 1.96
C LEU A 95 11.69 -5.46 0.85
N LYS A 96 12.21 -6.69 1.03
CA LYS A 96 11.83 -7.82 0.18
C LYS A 96 10.40 -8.30 0.47
N ASN A 97 9.99 -8.22 1.74
CA ASN A 97 8.67 -8.64 2.20
C ASN A 97 8.19 -7.72 3.32
N CYS A 98 6.89 -7.46 3.36
CA CYS A 98 6.25 -6.71 4.42
C CYS A 98 6.04 -7.60 5.66
N PRO A 99 6.61 -7.26 6.82
CA PRO A 99 6.47 -8.07 8.04
C PRO A 99 5.02 -8.25 8.46
N THR A 100 4.19 -7.20 8.33
CA THR A 100 2.78 -7.25 8.72
C THR A 100 1.99 -8.21 7.83
N SER A 101 2.26 -8.27 6.52
CA SER A 101 1.62 -9.25 5.63
C SER A 101 1.93 -10.69 6.01
N LYS A 102 3.15 -10.98 6.48
CA LYS A 102 3.50 -12.32 6.99
C LYS A 102 2.71 -12.66 8.26
N VAL A 103 2.65 -11.72 9.20
CA VAL A 103 1.92 -11.92 10.47
C VAL A 103 0.43 -12.11 10.21
N VAL A 104 -0.17 -11.28 9.35
CA VAL A 104 -1.60 -11.38 9.03
C VAL A 104 -1.89 -12.68 8.26
N ASN A 105 -1.09 -13.05 7.25
CA ASN A 105 -1.28 -14.32 6.54
C ASN A 105 -1.12 -15.53 7.50
N ALA A 106 -0.17 -15.48 8.43
CA ALA A 106 -0.02 -16.51 9.45
C ALA A 106 -1.25 -16.57 10.37
N ALA A 107 -1.75 -15.42 10.86
CA ALA A 107 -2.96 -15.35 11.67
C ALA A 107 -4.19 -15.89 10.91
N LEU A 108 -4.36 -15.54 9.64
CA LEU A 108 -5.45 -16.03 8.78
C LEU A 108 -5.37 -17.55 8.54
N SER A 109 -4.16 -18.11 8.50
CA SER A 109 -3.96 -19.56 8.38
C SER A 109 -4.33 -20.31 9.66
N LEU A 110 -4.18 -19.66 10.82
CA LEU A 110 -4.51 -20.24 12.13
C LEU A 110 -5.97 -20.02 12.53
N ALA A 111 -6.62 -18.99 11.99
CA ALA A 111 -8.02 -18.69 12.30
C ALA A 111 -8.94 -19.76 11.67
N ALA A 112 -9.95 -20.23 12.41
CA ALA A 112 -10.98 -21.13 11.90
C ALA A 112 -12.00 -20.37 11.03
N ILE A 113 -11.53 -19.68 9.99
CA ILE A 113 -12.38 -18.94 9.06
C ILE A 113 -13.03 -19.93 8.08
N PRO A 114 -14.36 -19.89 7.91
CA PRO A 114 -15.06 -20.63 6.86
C PRO A 114 -14.42 -20.45 5.48
N ALA A 115 -14.35 -21.51 4.67
CA ALA A 115 -13.60 -21.51 3.41
C ALA A 115 -14.12 -20.46 2.40
N ASP A 116 -15.42 -20.18 2.42
CA ASP A 116 -16.11 -19.15 1.64
C ASP A 116 -15.68 -17.73 2.03
N LEU A 117 -15.49 -17.47 3.32
CA LEU A 117 -14.97 -16.19 3.82
C LEU A 117 -13.45 -16.07 3.60
N ARG A 118 -12.70 -17.17 3.74
CA ARG A 118 -11.26 -17.20 3.49
C ARG A 118 -10.93 -16.84 2.04
N GLY A 119 -11.72 -17.33 1.07
CA GLY A 119 -11.57 -16.98 -0.34
C GLY A 119 -11.80 -15.49 -0.65
N GLN A 120 -12.64 -14.81 0.15
CA GLN A 120 -12.93 -13.38 0.01
C GLN A 120 -11.87 -12.48 0.67
N ILE A 121 -11.25 -12.95 1.75
CA ILE A 121 -10.17 -12.24 2.45
C ILE A 121 -8.87 -12.34 1.63
N GLY A 122 -8.64 -13.46 0.95
CA GLY A 122 -7.47 -13.69 0.09
C GLY A 122 -6.15 -13.75 0.88
N ASN A 123 -5.06 -14.03 0.17
CA ASN A 123 -3.72 -13.90 0.72
C ASN A 123 -3.20 -12.49 0.46
N LEU A 124 -2.60 -11.86 1.47
CA LEU A 124 -1.86 -10.62 1.26
C LEU A 124 -0.63 -10.88 0.40
N PRO A 125 -0.31 -10.01 -0.58
CA PRO A 125 0.90 -10.14 -1.37
C PRO A 125 2.16 -10.19 -0.48
N GLN A 126 3.14 -11.00 -0.89
CA GLN A 126 4.46 -11.07 -0.26
C GLN A 126 5.39 -10.09 -0.97
N ASP A 127 5.27 -8.81 -0.62
CA ASP A 127 6.00 -7.71 -1.25
C ASP A 127 6.35 -6.64 -0.21
N ASP A 128 7.08 -5.58 -0.56
CA ASP A 128 7.31 -4.41 0.29
C ASP A 128 5.97 -3.84 0.80
N CYS A 129 5.94 -3.29 2.02
CA CYS A 129 4.71 -2.82 2.63
C CYS A 129 3.98 -1.76 1.80
N GLN A 130 4.71 -0.88 1.09
CA GLN A 130 4.09 0.10 0.21
C GLN A 130 3.46 -0.58 -1.02
N VAL A 131 4.15 -1.54 -1.62
CA VAL A 131 3.64 -2.30 -2.78
C VAL A 131 2.41 -3.12 -2.41
N VAL A 132 2.43 -3.78 -1.25
CA VAL A 132 1.26 -4.49 -0.70
C VAL A 132 0.06 -3.55 -0.59
N LEU A 133 0.28 -2.35 -0.05
CA LEU A 133 -0.78 -1.38 0.15
C LEU A 133 -1.39 -0.90 -1.18
N MET A 134 -0.56 -0.62 -2.19
CA MET A 134 -1.06 -0.26 -3.53
C MET A 134 -1.83 -1.41 -4.19
N ARG A 135 -1.35 -2.66 -4.05
CA ARG A 135 -2.08 -3.84 -4.57
C ARG A 135 -3.39 -4.08 -3.82
N LEU A 136 -3.47 -3.75 -2.53
CA LEU A 136 -4.73 -3.78 -1.78
C LEU A 136 -5.74 -2.76 -2.34
N VAL A 137 -5.30 -1.53 -2.61
CA VAL A 137 -6.11 -0.51 -3.27
C VAL A 137 -6.60 -1.02 -4.64
N GLN A 138 -5.71 -1.59 -5.45
CA GLN A 138 -6.07 -2.17 -6.75
C GLN A 138 -7.14 -3.26 -6.62
N SER A 139 -6.97 -4.15 -5.64
CA SER A 139 -7.95 -5.20 -5.33
C SER A 139 -9.29 -4.61 -4.89
N GLY A 140 -9.28 -3.48 -4.16
CA GLY A 140 -10.48 -2.71 -3.81
C GLY A 140 -11.26 -2.24 -5.03
N PHE A 141 -10.58 -1.62 -6.02
CA PHE A 141 -11.21 -1.21 -7.27
C PHE A 141 -11.78 -2.38 -8.06
N LYS A 142 -11.03 -3.49 -8.15
CA LYS A 142 -11.52 -4.71 -8.82
C LYS A 142 -12.79 -5.26 -8.15
N ARG A 143 -12.83 -5.31 -6.81
CA ARG A 143 -14.04 -5.69 -6.08
C ARG A 143 -15.20 -4.72 -6.32
N MET A 144 -14.95 -3.41 -6.28
CA MET A 144 -15.98 -2.41 -6.55
C MET A 144 -16.55 -2.56 -7.97
N ARG A 145 -15.69 -2.85 -8.97
CA ARG A 145 -16.10 -3.17 -10.34
C ARG A 145 -17.01 -4.40 -10.37
N THR A 146 -16.61 -5.49 -9.72
CA THR A 146 -17.40 -6.72 -9.65
C THR A 146 -18.75 -6.49 -8.98
N VAL A 147 -18.81 -5.75 -7.88
CA VAL A 147 -20.09 -5.42 -7.23
C VAL A 147 -20.98 -4.63 -8.20
N HIS A 148 -20.44 -3.64 -8.89
CA HIS A 148 -21.21 -2.87 -9.86
C HIS A 148 -21.69 -3.72 -11.04
N GLN A 149 -20.85 -4.61 -11.56
CA GLN A 149 -21.22 -5.57 -12.60
C GLN A 149 -22.39 -6.46 -12.16
N ILE A 150 -22.38 -6.93 -10.91
CA ILE A 150 -23.45 -7.77 -10.35
C ILE A 150 -24.76 -6.98 -10.20
N GLN A 151 -24.68 -5.69 -9.86
CA GLN A 151 -25.85 -4.80 -9.80
C GLN A 151 -26.43 -4.48 -11.19
N GLY A 152 -25.63 -4.63 -12.26
CA GLY A 152 -26.07 -4.42 -13.64
C GLY A 152 -26.55 -3.00 -13.90
N ASP A 153 -27.84 -2.84 -14.16
CA ASP A 153 -28.47 -1.56 -14.49
C ASP A 153 -28.94 -0.77 -13.26
N ALA A 154 -28.83 -1.34 -12.06
CA ALA A 154 -29.36 -0.72 -10.84
C ALA A 154 -28.45 0.36 -10.22
N GLY A 155 -27.18 0.44 -10.64
CA GLY A 155 -26.18 1.29 -10.01
C GLY A 155 -25.87 0.88 -8.56
N PHE A 156 -25.44 1.84 -7.73
CA PHE A 156 -25.15 1.56 -6.32
C PHE A 156 -26.34 1.92 -5.44
N PRO A 157 -26.82 1.01 -4.56
CA PRO A 157 -27.83 1.38 -3.58
C PRO A 157 -27.26 2.42 -2.61
N PRO A 158 -28.07 3.32 -2.03
CA PRO A 158 -27.58 4.34 -1.09
C PRO A 158 -26.76 3.77 0.08
N ALA A 159 -27.13 2.60 0.58
CA ALA A 159 -26.40 1.90 1.65
C ALA A 159 -24.97 1.48 1.25
N ALA A 160 -24.64 1.40 -0.04
CA ALA A 160 -23.32 1.02 -0.51
C ALA A 160 -22.30 2.18 -0.41
N GLN A 161 -22.75 3.43 -0.28
CA GLN A 161 -21.85 4.59 -0.19
C GLN A 161 -20.84 4.44 0.96
N GLY A 162 -21.33 4.20 2.18
CA GLY A 162 -20.48 3.97 3.35
C GLY A 162 -19.59 2.73 3.20
N GLN A 163 -20.10 1.67 2.57
CA GLN A 163 -19.33 0.44 2.34
C GLN A 163 -18.12 0.67 1.43
N PHE A 164 -18.23 1.54 0.41
CA PHE A 164 -17.12 1.83 -0.49
C PHE A 164 -16.19 2.93 0.01
N ILE A 165 -16.71 3.97 0.66
CA ILE A 165 -15.92 5.17 1.02
C ILE A 165 -15.38 5.11 2.45
N GLU A 166 -16.23 4.76 3.41
CA GLU A 166 -15.79 4.60 4.81
C GLU A 166 -15.09 3.26 5.00
N GLY A 167 -15.64 2.20 4.39
CA GLY A 167 -15.03 0.89 4.25
C GLY A 167 -14.28 0.71 2.93
N GLY A 168 -14.17 -0.55 2.48
CA GLY A 168 -13.83 -0.89 1.11
C GLY A 168 -12.58 -0.18 0.56
N VAL A 169 -12.72 0.35 -0.66
CA VAL A 169 -11.61 1.00 -1.38
C VAL A 169 -11.24 2.36 -0.79
N GLY A 170 -12.20 3.11 -0.23
CA GLY A 170 -11.95 4.39 0.42
C GLY A 170 -11.15 4.25 1.71
N ALA A 171 -11.40 3.22 2.52
CA ALA A 171 -10.55 2.89 3.67
C ALA A 171 -9.11 2.56 3.25
N GLN A 172 -8.95 1.80 2.17
CA GLN A 172 -7.63 1.44 1.65
C GLN A 172 -6.87 2.67 1.14
N LEU A 173 -7.54 3.57 0.42
CA LEU A 173 -6.96 4.83 -0.05
C LEU A 173 -6.55 5.73 1.13
N ARG A 174 -7.42 5.90 2.14
CA ARG A 174 -7.08 6.67 3.35
C ARG A 174 -5.90 6.08 4.12
N ALA A 175 -5.84 4.76 4.23
CA ALA A 175 -4.69 4.09 4.85
C ALA A 175 -3.40 4.36 4.07
N ALA A 176 -3.45 4.29 2.75
CA ALA A 176 -2.32 4.60 1.87
C ALA A 176 -1.85 6.06 1.99
N ILE A 177 -2.78 7.01 1.95
CA ILE A 177 -2.50 8.44 2.13
C ILE A 177 -1.87 8.70 3.51
N THR A 178 -2.43 8.10 4.56
CA THR A 178 -1.90 8.26 5.93
C THR A 178 -0.46 7.75 6.03
N VAL A 179 -0.13 6.65 5.37
CA VAL A 179 1.25 6.13 5.31
C VAL A 179 2.18 7.10 4.59
N GLU A 180 1.78 7.70 3.48
CA GLU A 180 2.60 8.70 2.78
C GLU A 180 2.80 9.98 3.61
N ILE A 181 1.75 10.47 4.27
CA ILE A 181 1.85 11.61 5.19
C ILE A 181 2.83 11.29 6.34
N ALA A 182 2.77 10.09 6.91
CA ALA A 182 3.69 9.68 7.97
C ALA A 182 5.16 9.67 7.49
N LYS A 183 5.43 9.20 6.26
CA LYS A 183 6.78 9.22 5.67
C LYS A 183 7.31 10.64 5.47
N ARG A 184 6.44 11.61 5.21
CA ARG A 184 6.83 13.02 5.05
C ARG A 184 7.40 13.60 6.34
N ALA A 185 6.90 13.17 7.50
CA ALA A 185 7.36 13.61 8.82
C ALA A 185 8.68 12.97 9.26
N THR A 186 9.12 11.90 8.59
CA THR A 186 10.38 11.19 8.87
C THR A 186 11.55 11.62 7.98
N ARG A 187 11.40 12.71 7.22
CA ARG A 187 12.47 13.32 6.41
C ARG A 187 13.40 14.19 7.26
#